data_AF-A0A938U3T3-F1
#
_entry.id   AF-A0A938U3T3-F1
#
_cell.length_a   1.000
_cell.length_b   1.000
_cell.length_c   1.000
_cell.angle_alpha   90.00
_cell.angle_beta   90.00
_cell.angle_gamma   90.00
#
_symmetry.space_group_name_H-M   'P 1'
#
loop_
_entity.id
_entity.type
_entity.pdbx_description
1 polymer ?
#
loop_
_entity_poly.entity_id
_entity_poly.type
_entity_poly.pdbx_seq_one_letter_code
_entity_poly.pdbx_strand_id
1 'polypeptide(L)'
;MHPLRDNPFFVLALPVTATALEVERQGRKWLAMLELDLPSARTYATPLGRRLRTPDAVRAAMRALNDPAQRPTFEPWAAAGAALAVDSGDGGNGDDGAGDDRYERDDAGLDPRGMTWWDR
;
A
#
# COMPACT_ATOMS: atom_id res chain seq x y z
N MET A 1 -7.40 19.39 11.34
CA MET A 1 -6.70 18.29 10.64
C MET A 1 -5.62 17.79 11.58
N HIS A 2 -5.59 16.50 11.91
CA HIS A 2 -4.51 15.97 12.77
C HIS A 2 -3.42 15.37 11.86
N PRO A 3 -2.16 15.82 11.95
CA PRO A 3 -1.14 15.60 10.90
C PRO A 3 -0.73 14.12 10.70
N LEU A 4 -0.93 13.28 11.72
CA LEU A 4 -0.73 11.82 11.62
C LEU A 4 -2.01 11.05 11.23
N ARG A 5 -3.18 11.64 11.44
CA ARG A 5 -4.47 10.96 11.34
C ARG A 5 -5.05 11.04 9.94
N ASP A 6 -4.88 12.19 9.29
CA ASP A 6 -5.42 12.52 7.97
C ASP A 6 -4.28 12.77 6.96
N ASN A 7 -3.08 12.22 7.22
CA ASN A 7 -1.92 12.46 6.37
C ASN A 7 -2.15 11.87 4.96
N PRO A 8 -1.94 12.65 3.89
CA PRO A 8 -2.20 12.19 2.53
C PRO A 8 -1.32 11.00 2.10
N PHE A 9 -0.11 10.85 2.64
CA PHE A 9 0.74 9.69 2.38
C PHE A 9 0.13 8.40 2.93
N PHE A 10 -0.49 8.44 4.13
CA PHE A 10 -1.18 7.28 4.71
C PHE A 10 -2.49 6.98 3.98
N VAL A 11 -3.24 8.02 3.59
CA VAL A 11 -4.48 7.86 2.81
C VAL A 11 -4.20 7.11 1.50
N LEU A 12 -3.16 7.50 0.77
CA LEU A 12 -2.77 6.85 -0.49
C LEU A 12 -1.92 5.58 -0.29
N ALA A 13 -1.49 5.28 0.93
CA ALA A 13 -0.55 4.20 1.23
C ALA A 13 0.72 4.29 0.37
N LEU A 14 1.36 5.45 0.39
CA LEU A 14 2.60 5.76 -0.34
C LEU A 14 3.72 6.18 0.62
N PRO A 15 4.99 5.87 0.29
CA PRO A 15 6.12 6.44 1.00
C PRO A 15 6.30 7.93 0.68
N VAL A 16 7.01 8.65 1.54
CA VAL A 16 7.34 10.09 1.33
C VAL A 16 8.17 10.33 0.06
N THR A 17 8.88 9.30 -0.40
CA THR A 17 9.70 9.31 -1.62
C THR A 17 8.88 9.15 -2.91
N ALA A 18 7.56 8.93 -2.82
CA ALA A 18 6.72 8.71 -4.00
C ALA A 18 6.67 9.92 -4.93
N THR A 19 6.85 9.68 -6.22
CA THR A 19 6.79 10.69 -7.27
C THR A 19 5.36 11.16 -7.53
N ALA A 20 5.19 12.31 -8.20
CA ALA A 20 3.86 12.82 -8.59
C ALA A 20 3.09 11.82 -9.47
N LEU A 21 3.78 11.11 -10.37
CA LEU A 21 3.16 10.09 -11.21
C LEU A 21 2.61 8.91 -10.37
N GLU A 22 3.35 8.50 -9.33
CA GLU A 22 2.91 7.44 -8.41
C GLU A 22 1.70 7.87 -7.58
N VAL A 23 1.68 9.13 -7.13
CA VAL A 23 0.52 9.73 -6.46
C VAL A 23 -0.72 9.63 -7.34
N GLU A 24 -0.63 10.06 -8.60
CA GLU A 24 -1.74 10.01 -9.55
C GLU A 24 -2.22 8.59 -9.85
N ARG A 25 -1.29 7.66 -10.09
CA ARG A 25 -1.60 6.25 -10.36
C ARG A 25 -2.30 5.61 -9.15
N GLN A 26 -1.76 5.81 -7.97
CA GLN A 26 -2.27 5.19 -6.75
C GLN A 26 -3.61 5.79 -6.32
N GLY A 27 -3.78 7.11 -6.46
CA GLY A 27 -5.04 7.77 -6.21
C GLY A 27 -6.17 7.24 -7.10
N ARG A 28 -5.92 7.14 -8.42
CA ARG A 28 -6.89 6.55 -9.36
C ARG A 28 -7.23 5.10 -9.02
N LYS A 29 -6.23 4.29 -8.64
CA LYS A 29 -6.45 2.92 -8.17
C LYS A 29 -7.41 2.87 -6.98
N TRP A 30 -7.17 3.69 -5.95
CA TRP A 30 -8.04 3.69 -4.77
C TRP A 30 -9.46 4.15 -5.08
N LEU A 31 -9.62 5.17 -5.93
CA LEU A 31 -10.94 5.64 -6.35
C LEU A 31 -11.73 4.53 -7.05
N ALA A 32 -11.10 3.82 -8.00
CA ALA A 32 -11.74 2.69 -8.69
C ALA A 32 -12.13 1.56 -7.71
N MET A 33 -11.24 1.22 -6.77
CA MET A 33 -11.53 0.18 -5.78
C MET A 33 -12.64 0.58 -4.79
N LEU A 34 -12.74 1.86 -4.43
CA LEU A 34 -13.81 2.37 -3.57
C LEU A 34 -15.15 2.40 -4.29
N GLU A 35 -15.15 2.71 -5.59
CA GLU A 35 -16.35 2.66 -6.45
C GLU A 35 -16.88 1.23 -6.60
N LEU A 36 -15.99 0.24 -6.68
CA LEU A 36 -16.31 -1.19 -6.66
C LEU A 36 -16.58 -1.75 -5.25
N ASP A 37 -16.57 -0.90 -4.23
CA ASP A 37 -16.82 -1.23 -2.83
C ASP A 37 -15.93 -2.35 -2.25
N LEU A 38 -14.68 -2.43 -2.72
CA LEU A 38 -13.75 -3.46 -2.28
C LEU A 38 -13.34 -3.27 -0.81
N PRO A 39 -13.46 -4.29 0.06
CA PRO A 39 -13.17 -4.16 1.49
C PRO A 39 -11.75 -3.67 1.81
N SER A 40 -10.77 -4.07 1.00
CA SER A 40 -9.37 -3.68 1.14
C SER A 40 -9.13 -2.18 0.91
N ALA A 41 -10.00 -1.51 0.13
CA ALA A 41 -9.89 -0.08 -0.13
C ALA A 41 -10.48 0.77 0.98
N ARG A 42 -11.46 0.26 1.74
CA ARG A 42 -12.23 1.03 2.74
C ARG A 42 -11.42 1.53 3.92
N THR A 43 -10.25 0.95 4.21
CA THR A 43 -9.44 1.39 5.35
C THR A 43 -7.97 1.58 5.02
N TYR A 44 -7.31 2.47 5.76
CA TYR A 44 -5.87 2.66 5.74
C TYR A 44 -5.30 2.61 7.16
N ALA A 45 -4.03 2.21 7.27
CA ALA A 45 -3.32 2.18 8.53
C ALA A 45 -2.68 3.54 8.83
N THR A 46 -2.68 3.91 10.10
CA THR A 46 -1.92 5.05 10.62
C THR A 46 -1.22 4.60 11.91
N PRO A 47 -0.22 5.35 12.40
CA PRO A 47 0.39 5.08 13.71
C PRO A 47 -0.61 5.15 14.88
N LEU A 48 -1.77 5.80 14.65
CA LEU A 48 -2.85 5.93 15.63
C LEU A 48 -3.97 4.88 15.41
N GLY A 49 -3.73 3.87 14.59
CA GLY A 49 -4.69 2.81 14.25
C GLY A 49 -5.32 2.95 12.85
N ARG A 50 -6.26 2.03 12.55
CA ARG A 50 -6.92 1.96 11.24
C ARG A 50 -8.01 3.02 11.09
N ARG A 51 -8.18 3.54 9.88
CA ARG A 51 -9.13 4.60 9.56
C ARG A 51 -9.87 4.37 8.26
N LEU A 52 -11.04 4.99 8.12
CA LEU A 52 -11.86 4.91 6.91
C LEU A 52 -11.24 5.72 5.77
N ARG A 53 -11.08 5.10 4.60
CA ARG A 53 -10.71 5.75 3.34
C ARG A 53 -12.00 6.09 2.59
N THR A 54 -12.23 7.37 2.34
CA THR A 54 -13.36 7.84 1.53
C THR A 54 -12.86 8.38 0.19
N PRO A 55 -13.71 8.42 -0.86
CA PRO A 55 -13.33 9.02 -2.14
C PRO A 55 -12.85 10.47 -2.02
N ASP A 56 -13.50 11.28 -1.15
CA ASP A 56 -13.11 12.66 -0.92
C ASP A 56 -11.76 12.78 -0.24
N ALA A 57 -11.46 11.90 0.72
CA ALA A 57 -10.14 11.86 1.34
C ALA A 57 -9.04 11.52 0.32
N VAL A 58 -9.31 10.60 -0.61
CA VAL A 58 -8.36 10.25 -1.67
C VAL A 58 -8.11 11.43 -2.61
N ARG A 59 -9.17 12.12 -3.07
CA ARG A 59 -9.03 13.30 -3.95
C ARG A 59 -8.28 14.44 -3.26
N ALA A 60 -8.62 14.71 -1.99
CA ALA A 60 -7.92 15.71 -1.19
C ALA A 60 -6.44 15.36 -1.02
N ALA A 61 -6.12 14.09 -0.77
CA ALA A 61 -4.75 13.62 -0.65
C ALA A 61 -3.95 13.76 -1.94
N MET A 62 -4.53 13.40 -3.09
CA MET A 62 -3.91 13.62 -4.40
C MET A 62 -3.61 15.11 -4.63
N ARG A 63 -4.58 15.99 -4.36
CA ARG A 63 -4.39 17.44 -4.51
C ARG A 63 -3.26 17.98 -3.62
N ALA A 64 -3.21 17.53 -2.36
CA ALA A 64 -2.20 17.97 -1.41
C ALA A 64 -0.78 17.52 -1.79
N LEU A 65 -0.61 16.32 -2.34
CA LEU A 65 0.71 15.76 -2.68
C LEU A 65 1.23 16.19 -4.06
N ASN A 66 0.35 16.63 -4.96
CA ASN A 66 0.73 17.23 -6.24
C ASN A 66 1.05 18.73 -6.13
N ASP A 67 0.63 19.39 -5.05
CA ASP A 67 0.98 20.79 -4.79
C ASP A 67 2.36 20.86 -4.10
N PRO A 68 3.41 21.34 -4.79
CA PRO A 68 4.76 21.40 -4.23
C PRO A 68 4.87 22.34 -3.02
N ALA A 69 3.96 23.32 -2.88
CA ALA A 69 3.96 24.20 -1.72
C ALA A 69 3.35 23.53 -0.47
N GLN A 70 2.42 22.59 -0.65
CA GLN A 70 1.75 21.91 0.46
C GLN A 70 2.48 20.65 0.90
N ARG A 71 3.03 19.89 -0.05
CA ARG A 71 3.64 18.57 0.20
C ARG A 71 4.64 18.54 1.38
N PRO A 72 5.58 19.51 1.53
CA PRO A 72 6.57 19.48 2.62
C PRO A 72 5.96 19.55 4.03
N THR A 73 4.73 20.05 4.15
CA THR A 73 4.01 20.14 5.44
C THR A 73 3.65 18.75 5.99
N PHE A 74 3.52 17.75 5.11
CA PHE A 74 3.06 16.39 5.47
C PHE A 74 4.19 15.38 5.60
N GLU A 75 5.29 15.59 4.87
CA GLU A 75 6.45 14.69 4.82
C GLU A 75 7.07 14.38 6.20
N PRO A 76 7.37 15.36 7.09
CA PRO A 76 8.01 15.06 8.37
C PRO A 76 7.13 14.19 9.26
N TRP A 77 5.81 14.41 9.23
CA TRP A 77 4.85 13.63 10.00
C TRP A 77 4.68 12.22 9.44
N ALA A 78 4.67 12.07 8.11
CA ALA A 78 4.59 10.76 7.47
C ALA A 78 5.86 9.94 7.74
N ALA A 79 7.04 10.56 7.68
CA ALA A 79 8.31 9.92 8.01
C ALA A 79 8.37 9.48 9.48
N ALA A 80 8.01 10.37 10.42
CA ALA A 80 7.95 10.04 11.85
C ALA A 80 6.92 8.94 12.14
N GLY A 81 5.75 9.01 11.51
CA GLY A 81 4.70 8.01 11.69
C GLY A 81 5.11 6.63 11.17
N ALA A 82 5.78 6.56 10.02
CA ALA A 82 6.29 5.29 9.50
C ALA A 82 7.28 4.63 10.47
N ALA A 83 8.15 5.40 11.11
CA ALA A 83 9.07 4.88 12.13
C ALA A 83 8.34 4.31 13.35
N LEU A 84 7.26 4.96 13.81
CA LEU A 84 6.45 4.50 14.94
C LEU A 84 5.68 3.20 14.64
N ALA A 85 5.33 2.95 13.38
CA ALA A 85 4.61 1.74 12.99
C ALA A 85 5.50 0.48 13.02
N VAL A 86 6.81 0.63 12.80
CA VAL A 86 7.79 -0.47 12.78
C VAL A 86 8.05 -1.00 14.20
N ASP A 87 8.04 -0.12 15.20
CA ASP A 87 8.29 -0.47 16.61
C ASP A 87 7.16 -1.30 17.23
N SER A 88 5.94 -1.25 16.67
CA SER A 88 4.78 -1.98 17.19
C SER A 88 4.70 -3.44 16.75
N GLY A 89 5.67 -3.94 15.97
CA GLY A 89 5.58 -5.24 15.31
C GLY A 89 6.87 -6.03 15.30
N ASP A 90 7.40 -6.44 16.45
CA ASP A 90 8.14 -7.71 16.56
C ASP A 90 8.25 -8.16 18.03
N GLY A 91 7.46 -9.17 18.39
CA GLY A 91 7.33 -9.68 19.75
C GLY A 91 6.61 -11.01 19.77
N GLY A 92 7.15 -12.00 19.06
CA GLY A 92 6.81 -13.42 19.24
C GLY A 92 6.19 -14.09 18.02
N ASN A 93 6.90 -15.04 17.42
CA ASN A 93 6.74 -16.45 17.80
C ASN A 93 7.85 -17.28 17.14
N GLY A 94 8.68 -17.94 17.95
CA GLY A 94 9.43 -19.10 17.49
C GLY A 94 8.47 -20.26 17.28
N ASP A 95 8.67 -21.01 16.21
CA ASP A 95 8.22 -22.39 16.12
C ASP A 95 9.14 -23.16 15.18
N ASP A 96 9.65 -24.26 15.73
CA ASP A 96 10.60 -25.19 15.16
C ASP A 96 9.93 -26.03 14.06
N GLY A 97 10.36 -25.86 12.82
CA GLY A 97 9.88 -26.63 11.67
C GLY A 97 11.02 -27.38 10.98
N ALA A 98 11.38 -28.53 11.52
CA ALA A 98 12.20 -29.54 10.86
C ALA A 98 11.44 -30.20 9.68
N GLY A 99 12.16 -30.53 8.59
CA GLY A 99 11.73 -31.37 7.46
C GLY A 99 11.37 -30.57 6.20
N ASP A 100 11.73 -30.95 4.97
CA ASP A 100 12.22 -32.21 4.44
C ASP A 100 12.87 -31.92 3.05
N ASP A 101 14.05 -32.48 2.81
CA ASP A 101 14.84 -32.38 1.58
C ASP A 101 14.22 -33.23 0.45
N ARG A 102 13.12 -32.77 -0.15
CA ARG A 102 12.57 -33.39 -1.37
C ARG A 102 12.14 -32.38 -2.42
N TYR A 103 13.12 -31.92 -3.19
CA TYR A 103 12.89 -31.53 -4.58
C TYR A 103 13.93 -32.21 -5.48
N GLU A 104 13.61 -33.43 -5.89
CA GLU A 104 14.21 -34.05 -7.06
C GLU A 104 13.09 -34.59 -7.97
N ARG A 105 13.19 -34.18 -9.24
CA ARG A 105 12.54 -34.66 -10.49
C ARG A 105 11.21 -34.07 -10.96
N ASP A 106 11.36 -33.31 -12.07
CA ASP A 106 10.82 -33.59 -13.41
C ASP A 106 9.32 -33.92 -13.52
N ASP A 107 8.55 -33.08 -14.23
CA ASP A 107 8.14 -33.40 -15.61
C ASP A 107 7.21 -32.34 -16.22
N ALA A 108 7.26 -32.31 -17.55
CA ALA A 108 6.73 -31.33 -18.47
C ALA A 108 5.20 -31.12 -18.44
N GLY A 109 4.80 -29.88 -18.75
CA GLY A 109 3.44 -29.51 -19.13
C GLY A 109 3.42 -28.35 -20.15
N LEU A 110 4.21 -28.47 -21.23
CA LEU A 110 4.17 -27.55 -22.38
C LEU A 110 2.91 -27.82 -23.24
N ASP A 111 2.15 -26.77 -23.55
CA ASP A 111 1.11 -26.77 -24.57
C ASP A 111 1.76 -26.89 -25.97
N PRO A 112 1.27 -27.76 -26.88
CA PRO A 112 1.79 -27.89 -28.25
C PRO A 112 1.68 -26.64 -29.14
N ARG A 113 1.11 -25.52 -28.65
CA ARG A 113 1.07 -24.22 -29.36
C ARG A 113 1.97 -23.13 -28.75
N GLY A 114 2.72 -23.41 -27.70
CA GLY A 114 3.79 -22.51 -27.22
C GLY A 114 3.34 -21.11 -26.79
N MET A 115 2.11 -20.94 -26.29
CA MET A 115 1.59 -19.64 -25.84
C MET A 115 1.06 -19.72 -24.41
N THR A 116 1.49 -18.77 -23.56
CA THR A 116 1.03 -18.66 -22.17
C THR A 116 -0.26 -17.86 -22.08
N TRP A 117 -1.12 -18.22 -21.13
CA TRP A 117 -2.44 -17.64 -20.80
C TRP A 117 -2.56 -16.11 -20.58
N TRP A 118 -1.49 -15.33 -20.73
CA TRP A 118 -1.46 -13.88 -20.48
C TRP A 118 -1.64 -13.00 -21.74
N ASP A 119 -1.75 -13.58 -22.94
CA ASP A 119 -1.90 -12.83 -24.21
C ASP A 119 -3.32 -12.89 -24.82
N ARG A 120 -4.38 -12.74 -24.01
CA ARG A 120 -5.78 -12.61 -24.50
C ARG A 120 -6.38 -11.25 -24.18
#